data_AF-A0A925FMY3-F1
#
_entry.id   AF-A0A925FMY3-F1
#
_cell.length_a   1.000
_cell.length_b   1.000
_cell.length_c   1.000
_cell.angle_alpha   90.00
_cell.angle_beta   90.00
_cell.angle_gamma   90.00
#
_symmetry.space_group_name_H-M   'P 1'
#
loop_
_entity.id
_entity.type
_entity.pdbx_description
1 polymer ?
#
loop_
_entity_poly.entity_id
_entity_poly.type
_entity_poly.pdbx_seq_one_letter_code
_entity_poly.pdbx_strand_id
1 'polypeptide(L)'
;MDPALAVASFDTAWTRIRATYYDPTFRGNDWNAVRATFRPLAERATTPAQLRQAVESLFVRLEDSHFTIIPGDVVTAMRTGPAEDEGGEPGDAGLQFRLVGERLLVSHVATGSTASASGVRPGWEVVGVGTVEIAPMLAARRALTTFRDRRRAGLQIPLQAESATHGGVGSVVNVVFQTPEGREVRLDLLRSPFAGEVVRYGPLPPQYFRFTHQKYVDDRGCVAVIHFSVWMLPLLPALERAMDDVGSCRGIVLDLRGNTGGVAAMVMGVAGFFVDREVALGTLSGRSSSFRYVVNPRRSNRRGETLKPYGGSLAILVDGLSASTTEIFAEGMRDIGRARVFGDTTAGQALPAAMAKLPNGDLLIHAIADYHSANGRRIEATGVAPDVVLPLTRKSLSAGRDVALAASLAWAGGQPIETAAGVTQRALRP
;
A
#
# COMPACT_ATOMS: atom_id res chain seq x y z
N MET A 1 -32.47 11.77 -2.33
CA MET A 1 -31.39 12.77 -2.12
C MET A 1 -31.92 14.10 -2.62
N ASP A 2 -31.63 15.21 -1.92
CA ASP A 2 -31.97 16.56 -2.40
C ASP A 2 -31.13 16.89 -3.65
N PRO A 3 -31.76 17.22 -4.80
CA PRO A 3 -31.05 17.59 -6.03
C PRO A 3 -30.09 18.77 -5.86
N ALA A 4 -30.44 19.77 -5.04
CA ALA A 4 -29.57 20.92 -4.80
C ALA A 4 -28.27 20.51 -4.08
N LEU A 5 -28.40 19.65 -3.06
CA LEU A 5 -27.27 19.06 -2.35
C LEU A 5 -26.38 18.21 -3.28
N ALA A 6 -26.98 17.39 -4.14
CA ALA A 6 -26.26 16.56 -5.11
C ALA A 6 -25.40 17.41 -6.06
N VAL A 7 -26.00 18.44 -6.64
CA VAL A 7 -25.34 19.37 -7.55
C VAL A 7 -24.24 20.17 -6.83
N ALA A 8 -24.51 20.66 -5.62
CA ALA A 8 -23.51 21.38 -4.82
C ALA A 8 -22.30 20.51 -4.50
N SER A 9 -22.51 19.22 -4.20
CA SER A 9 -21.43 18.26 -3.96
C SER A 9 -20.59 17.98 -5.21
N PHE A 10 -21.24 17.76 -6.35
CA PHE A 10 -20.55 17.57 -7.62
C PHE A 10 -19.74 18.81 -8.00
N ASP A 11 -20.34 20.00 -7.92
CA ASP A 11 -19.68 21.27 -8.27
C ASP A 11 -18.52 21.57 -7.32
N THR A 12 -18.65 21.21 -6.03
CA THR A 12 -17.56 21.30 -5.06
C THR A 12 -16.39 20.40 -5.46
N ALA A 13 -16.65 19.13 -5.76
CA ALA A 13 -15.62 18.18 -6.18
C ALA A 13 -14.91 18.65 -7.45
N TRP A 14 -15.67 19.04 -8.47
CA TRP A 14 -15.14 19.58 -9.71
C TRP A 14 -14.27 20.83 -9.49
N THR A 15 -14.72 21.76 -8.65
CA THR A 15 -14.00 23.01 -8.35
C THR A 15 -12.69 22.73 -7.60
N ARG A 16 -12.70 21.80 -6.63
CA ARG A 16 -11.50 21.41 -5.89
C ARG A 16 -10.44 20.83 -6.81
N ILE A 17 -10.83 19.88 -7.66
CA ILE A 17 -9.93 19.30 -8.67
C ILE A 17 -9.46 20.38 -9.64
N ARG A 18 -10.38 21.22 -10.13
CA ARG A 18 -10.03 22.33 -11.03
C ARG A 18 -8.97 23.23 -10.43
N ALA A 19 -9.01 23.50 -9.12
CA ALA A 19 -8.09 24.44 -8.47
C ALA A 19 -6.73 23.81 -8.10
N THR A 20 -6.70 22.51 -7.80
CA THR A 20 -5.55 21.89 -7.10
C THR A 20 -4.91 20.72 -7.81
N TYR A 21 -5.55 20.15 -8.84
CA TYR A 21 -4.93 19.08 -9.62
C TYR A 21 -3.63 19.58 -10.26
N TYR A 22 -2.56 18.81 -10.11
CA TYR A 22 -1.20 19.26 -10.40
C TYR A 22 -0.98 19.55 -11.88
N ASP A 23 -1.58 18.77 -12.78
CA ASP A 23 -1.50 18.99 -14.23
C ASP A 23 -2.56 20.01 -14.66
N PRO A 24 -2.17 21.24 -15.04
CA PRO A 24 -3.10 22.29 -15.43
C PRO A 24 -3.83 22.00 -16.75
N THR A 25 -3.34 21.04 -17.54
CA THR A 25 -3.98 20.61 -18.80
C THR A 25 -5.05 19.55 -18.58
N PHE A 26 -5.18 19.01 -17.36
CA PHE A 26 -6.11 17.94 -17.04
C PHE A 26 -5.98 16.74 -17.99
N ARG A 27 -4.74 16.32 -18.32
CA ARG A 27 -4.47 15.31 -19.35
C ARG A 27 -5.00 15.65 -20.75
N GLY A 28 -5.01 16.94 -21.08
CA GLY A 28 -5.56 17.44 -22.34
C GLY A 28 -7.09 17.48 -22.40
N ASN A 29 -7.79 17.23 -21.29
CA ASN A 29 -9.25 17.38 -21.25
C ASN A 29 -9.65 18.86 -21.09
N ASP A 30 -10.67 19.31 -21.83
CA ASP A 30 -11.38 20.54 -21.48
C ASP A 30 -12.20 20.30 -20.21
N TRP A 31 -11.69 20.78 -19.08
CA TRP A 31 -12.30 20.54 -17.78
C TRP A 31 -13.70 21.16 -17.63
N ASN A 32 -14.02 22.23 -18.36
CA ASN A 32 -15.37 22.80 -18.37
C ASN A 32 -16.32 21.92 -19.18
N ALA A 33 -15.87 21.39 -20.32
CA ALA A 33 -16.66 20.44 -21.12
C ALA A 33 -16.91 19.13 -20.35
N VAL A 34 -15.92 18.64 -19.59
CA VAL A 34 -16.08 17.50 -18.67
C VAL A 34 -17.19 17.77 -17.65
N ARG A 35 -17.21 18.97 -17.05
CA ARG A 35 -18.30 19.39 -16.14
C ARG A 35 -19.65 19.36 -16.84
N ALA A 36 -19.75 20.00 -18.00
CA ALA A 36 -21.00 20.10 -18.75
C ALA A 36 -21.57 18.72 -19.12
N THR A 37 -20.68 17.75 -19.37
CA THR A 37 -21.05 16.37 -19.70
C THR A 37 -21.63 15.62 -18.50
N PHE A 38 -21.00 15.72 -17.33
CA PHE A 38 -21.33 14.85 -16.18
C PHE A 38 -22.18 15.51 -15.10
N ARG A 39 -22.23 16.83 -15.02
CA ARG A 39 -23.11 17.55 -14.08
C ARG A 39 -24.59 17.14 -14.21
N PRO A 40 -25.14 16.91 -15.41
CA PRO A 40 -26.52 16.42 -15.54
C PRO A 40 -26.78 15.06 -14.87
N LEU A 41 -25.75 14.22 -14.65
CA LEU A 41 -25.89 12.99 -13.87
C LEU A 41 -26.13 13.29 -12.40
N ALA A 42 -25.46 14.31 -11.83
CA ALA A 42 -25.68 14.77 -10.47
C ALA A 42 -27.04 15.44 -10.30
N GLU A 43 -27.51 16.21 -11.29
CA GLU A 43 -28.84 16.82 -11.30
C GLU A 43 -29.97 15.78 -11.25
N ARG A 44 -29.77 14.61 -11.89
CA ARG A 44 -30.72 13.51 -11.90
C ARG A 44 -30.52 12.49 -10.77
N ALA A 45 -29.49 12.66 -9.94
CA ALA A 45 -29.18 11.71 -8.89
C ALA A 45 -30.24 11.75 -7.78
N THR A 46 -30.95 10.64 -7.59
CA THR A 46 -31.93 10.47 -6.51
C THR A 46 -31.33 9.74 -5.31
N THR A 47 -30.17 9.08 -5.48
CA THR A 47 -29.44 8.35 -4.43
C THR A 47 -27.99 8.84 -4.27
N PRO A 48 -27.37 8.66 -3.08
CA PRO A 48 -25.94 8.94 -2.90
C PRO A 48 -25.04 8.15 -3.84
N ALA A 49 -25.39 6.90 -4.15
CA ALA A 49 -24.63 6.07 -5.08
C ALA A 49 -24.59 6.66 -6.50
N GLN A 50 -25.73 7.17 -7.00
CA GLN A 50 -25.79 7.85 -8.30
C GLN A 50 -24.96 9.13 -8.32
N LEU A 51 -24.95 9.91 -7.23
CA LEU A 51 -24.09 11.08 -7.12
C LEU A 51 -22.60 10.69 -7.16
N ARG A 52 -22.21 9.66 -6.40
CA ARG A 52 -20.82 9.17 -6.40
C ARG A 52 -20.39 8.73 -7.79
N GLN A 53 -21.23 8.01 -8.52
CA GLN A 53 -20.97 7.64 -9.91
C GLN A 53 -20.77 8.87 -10.82
N ALA A 54 -21.55 9.93 -10.63
CA ALA A 54 -21.38 11.18 -11.37
C ALA A 54 -20.02 11.84 -11.09
N VAL A 55 -19.61 11.89 -9.81
CA VAL A 55 -18.30 12.45 -9.42
C VAL A 55 -17.15 11.54 -9.86
N GLU A 56 -17.27 10.22 -9.76
CA GLU A 56 -16.28 9.25 -10.23
C GLU A 56 -16.03 9.35 -11.74
N SER A 57 -17.05 9.75 -12.51
CA SER A 57 -16.90 10.03 -13.94
C SER A 57 -15.89 11.17 -14.23
N LEU A 58 -15.67 12.09 -13.28
CA LEU A 58 -14.61 13.09 -13.36
C LEU A 58 -13.22 12.44 -13.28
N PHE A 59 -13.05 11.44 -12.40
CA PHE A 59 -11.76 10.80 -12.15
C PHE A 59 -11.31 9.95 -13.32
N VAL A 60 -12.27 9.25 -13.96
CA VAL A 60 -12.01 8.43 -15.14
C VAL A 60 -11.37 9.25 -16.27
N ARG A 61 -11.72 10.53 -16.40
CA ARG A 61 -11.13 11.42 -17.43
C ARG A 61 -9.69 11.80 -17.15
N LEU A 62 -9.31 11.88 -15.88
CA LEU A 62 -7.96 12.26 -15.50
C LEU A 62 -6.98 11.11 -15.60
N GLU A 63 -7.48 9.87 -15.57
CA GLU A 63 -6.68 8.66 -15.53
C GLU A 63 -5.50 8.90 -14.57
N ASP A 64 -5.73 9.02 -13.28
CA ASP A 64 -4.67 9.17 -12.29
C ASP A 64 -5.06 8.40 -11.03
N SER A 65 -4.07 7.88 -10.31
CA SER A 65 -4.31 7.26 -9.01
C SER A 65 -4.73 8.31 -7.97
N HIS A 66 -5.08 7.86 -6.76
CA HIS A 66 -5.46 8.74 -5.65
C HIS A 66 -6.70 9.61 -5.89
N PHE A 67 -7.61 9.13 -6.72
CA PHE A 67 -8.97 9.66 -6.82
C PHE A 67 -9.96 8.62 -6.28
N THR A 68 -10.64 8.98 -5.19
CA THR A 68 -11.70 8.16 -4.59
C THR A 68 -12.69 9.02 -3.82
N ILE A 69 -13.88 8.48 -3.58
CA ILE A 69 -14.88 9.07 -2.69
C ILE A 69 -15.18 8.07 -1.59
N ILE A 70 -15.03 8.50 -0.35
CA ILE A 70 -15.46 7.72 0.81
C ILE A 70 -16.86 8.17 1.20
N PRO A 71 -17.84 7.24 1.28
CA PRO A 71 -19.18 7.53 1.76
C PRO A 71 -19.21 8.26 3.12
N GLY A 72 -20.05 9.29 3.26
CA GLY A 72 -20.10 10.13 4.46
C GLY A 72 -20.61 9.42 5.71
N ASP A 73 -21.48 8.42 5.55
CA ASP A 73 -21.92 7.49 6.59
C ASP A 73 -20.75 6.64 7.11
N VAL A 74 -19.91 6.14 6.20
CA VAL A 74 -18.68 5.42 6.53
C VAL A 74 -17.72 6.34 7.31
N VAL A 75 -17.50 7.57 6.84
CA VAL A 75 -16.68 8.58 7.56
C VAL A 75 -17.25 8.90 8.95
N THR A 76 -18.58 8.98 9.08
CA THR A 76 -19.25 9.31 10.33
C THR A 76 -19.14 8.16 11.34
N ALA A 77 -19.47 6.94 10.94
CA ALA A 77 -19.33 5.73 11.75
C ALA A 77 -17.89 5.54 12.26
N MET A 78 -16.90 5.90 11.44
CA MET A 78 -15.48 5.84 11.82
C MET A 78 -15.07 6.84 12.90
N ARG A 79 -15.75 8.00 12.96
CA ARG A 79 -15.49 9.07 13.93
C ARG A 79 -16.20 8.83 15.26
N THR A 80 -17.44 8.35 15.21
CA THR A 80 -18.27 8.12 16.40
C THR A 80 -17.98 6.78 17.07
N GLY A 81 -17.25 5.88 16.40
CA GLY A 81 -17.20 4.48 16.81
C GLY A 81 -18.48 3.76 16.36
N PRO A 82 -18.52 2.40 16.45
CA PRO A 82 -19.72 1.66 16.14
C PRO A 82 -20.89 2.15 17.01
N ALA A 83 -22.10 2.14 16.45
CA ALA A 83 -23.31 2.36 17.23
C ALA A 83 -23.37 1.34 18.37
N GLU A 84 -23.84 1.76 19.55
CA GLU A 84 -23.86 0.97 20.78
C GLU A 84 -24.57 -0.39 20.63
N ASP A 85 -25.38 -0.58 19.58
CA ASP A 85 -26.20 -1.77 19.34
C ASP A 85 -25.62 -2.79 18.31
N GLU A 86 -24.45 -2.54 17.69
CA GLU A 86 -23.73 -3.53 16.83
C GLU A 86 -22.33 -3.88 17.40
N GLY A 87 -22.12 -3.59 18.69
CA GLY A 87 -20.83 -3.51 19.38
C GLY A 87 -19.98 -4.78 19.40
N GLY A 88 -18.85 -4.71 18.69
CA GLY A 88 -17.70 -5.59 18.89
C GLY A 88 -16.41 -4.87 18.50
N GLU A 89 -15.30 -5.24 19.13
CA GLU A 89 -13.96 -4.84 18.69
C GLU A 89 -13.79 -5.23 17.20
N PRO A 90 -13.23 -4.37 16.33
CA PRO A 90 -12.99 -4.72 14.92
C PRO A 90 -11.90 -5.79 14.76
N GLY A 91 -12.11 -6.72 13.83
CA GLY A 91 -11.21 -7.85 13.58
C GLY A 91 -11.24 -8.38 12.15
N ASP A 92 -10.40 -9.39 11.89
CA ASP A 92 -10.27 -10.07 10.60
C ASP A 92 -10.13 -11.60 10.74
N ALA A 93 -10.10 -12.30 9.61
CA ALA A 93 -9.92 -13.76 9.57
C ALA A 93 -8.43 -14.21 9.60
N GLY A 94 -7.49 -13.29 9.82
CA GLY A 94 -6.06 -13.58 9.84
C GLY A 94 -5.48 -14.00 8.49
N LEU A 95 -6.02 -13.49 7.37
CA LEU A 95 -5.61 -13.85 6.02
C LEU A 95 -5.09 -12.64 5.26
N GLN A 96 -4.02 -12.84 4.48
CA GLN A 96 -3.58 -11.87 3.47
C GLN A 96 -3.54 -12.54 2.11
N PHE A 97 -3.82 -11.75 1.08
CA PHE A 97 -3.97 -12.23 -0.28
C PHE A 97 -3.04 -11.49 -1.24
N ARG A 98 -2.57 -12.19 -2.27
CA ARG A 98 -1.83 -11.59 -3.39
C ARG A 98 -2.36 -12.13 -4.71
N LEU A 99 -2.51 -11.24 -5.67
CA LEU A 99 -2.77 -11.63 -7.04
C LEU A 99 -1.46 -12.12 -7.66
N VAL A 100 -1.39 -13.41 -7.99
CA VAL A 100 -0.23 -14.05 -8.63
C VAL A 100 -0.65 -14.58 -9.99
N GLY A 101 -0.24 -13.88 -11.04
CA GLY A 101 -0.79 -14.10 -12.38
C GLY A 101 -2.29 -13.78 -12.41
N GLU A 102 -3.12 -14.76 -12.77
CA GLU A 102 -4.59 -14.64 -12.82
C GLU A 102 -5.28 -15.38 -11.68
N ARG A 103 -4.59 -15.54 -10.53
CA ARG A 103 -5.12 -16.23 -9.35
C ARG A 103 -4.95 -15.37 -8.11
N LEU A 104 -5.99 -15.24 -7.30
CA LEU A 104 -5.88 -14.67 -5.97
C LEU A 104 -5.44 -15.77 -5.01
N LEU A 105 -4.25 -15.64 -4.42
CA LEU A 105 -3.68 -16.65 -3.55
C LEU A 105 -3.58 -16.14 -2.12
N VAL A 106 -3.75 -17.06 -1.16
CA VAL A 106 -3.32 -16.85 0.23
C VAL A 106 -1.81 -16.64 0.24
N SER A 107 -1.35 -15.48 0.67
CA SER A 107 0.09 -15.16 0.79
C SER A 107 0.58 -15.32 2.22
N HIS A 108 -0.28 -15.06 3.21
CA HIS A 108 0.02 -15.21 4.62
C HIS A 108 -1.21 -15.66 5.40
N VAL A 109 -0.97 -16.43 6.45
CA VAL A 109 -1.96 -16.86 7.44
C VAL A 109 -1.42 -16.52 8.81
N ALA A 110 -2.15 -15.71 9.57
CA ALA A 110 -1.73 -15.26 10.88
C ALA A 110 -1.68 -16.45 11.86
N THR A 111 -0.57 -16.60 12.58
CA THR A 111 -0.42 -17.62 13.63
C THR A 111 -1.49 -17.43 14.69
N GLY A 112 -2.13 -18.53 15.10
CA GLY A 112 -3.19 -18.52 16.12
C GLY A 112 -4.57 -18.12 15.62
N SER A 113 -4.72 -17.71 14.36
CA SER A 113 -6.04 -17.47 13.74
C SER A 113 -6.82 -18.77 13.54
N THR A 114 -8.15 -18.66 13.41
CA THR A 114 -8.99 -19.79 13.00
C THR A 114 -8.58 -20.34 11.64
N ALA A 115 -8.17 -19.48 10.69
CA ALA A 115 -7.64 -19.92 9.40
C ALA A 115 -6.42 -20.85 9.55
N SER A 116 -5.47 -20.49 10.43
CA SER A 116 -4.32 -21.34 10.75
C SER A 116 -4.75 -22.66 11.40
N ALA A 117 -5.69 -22.62 12.35
CA ALA A 117 -6.18 -23.81 13.05
C ALA A 117 -6.96 -24.76 12.12
N SER A 118 -7.67 -24.22 11.14
CA SER A 118 -8.38 -24.97 10.09
C SER A 118 -7.46 -25.47 8.96
N GLY A 119 -6.15 -25.23 9.05
CA GLY A 119 -5.16 -25.78 8.12
C GLY A 119 -5.09 -25.05 6.78
N VAL A 120 -5.58 -23.80 6.69
CA VAL A 120 -5.36 -22.95 5.52
C VAL A 120 -3.85 -22.71 5.36
N ARG A 121 -3.35 -22.77 4.12
CA ARG A 121 -1.92 -22.61 3.82
C ARG A 121 -1.70 -21.58 2.72
N PRO A 122 -0.55 -20.87 2.73
CA PRO A 122 -0.13 -20.08 1.60
C PRO A 122 -0.13 -20.90 0.29
N GLY A 123 -0.55 -20.25 -0.81
CA GLY A 123 -0.67 -20.86 -2.14
C GLY A 123 -2.02 -21.55 -2.41
N TRP A 124 -2.92 -21.62 -1.43
CA TRP A 124 -4.34 -21.89 -1.68
C TRP A 124 -4.94 -20.73 -2.47
N GLU A 125 -5.78 -21.05 -3.45
CA GLU A 125 -6.49 -20.05 -4.24
C GLU A 125 -7.77 -19.65 -3.53
N VAL A 126 -8.08 -18.36 -3.54
CA VAL A 126 -9.29 -17.79 -2.94
C VAL A 126 -10.35 -17.66 -4.02
N VAL A 127 -11.48 -18.31 -3.82
CA VAL A 127 -12.62 -18.34 -4.76
C VAL A 127 -13.68 -17.32 -4.35
N GLY A 128 -13.94 -17.18 -3.05
CA GLY A 128 -14.89 -16.21 -2.51
C GLY A 128 -14.65 -15.92 -1.03
N VAL A 129 -15.04 -14.73 -0.59
CA VAL A 129 -14.95 -14.25 0.80
C VAL A 129 -16.27 -13.54 1.16
N GLY A 130 -17.09 -14.14 2.02
CA GLY A 130 -18.40 -13.62 2.35
C GLY A 130 -19.27 -13.43 1.10
N THR A 131 -19.61 -12.19 0.77
CA THR A 131 -20.39 -11.83 -0.44
C THR A 131 -19.52 -11.49 -1.65
N VAL A 132 -18.19 -11.49 -1.50
CA VAL A 132 -17.25 -11.12 -2.57
C VAL A 132 -16.83 -12.38 -3.35
N GLU A 133 -17.25 -12.44 -4.60
CA GLU A 133 -16.85 -13.48 -5.56
C GLU A 133 -15.61 -13.04 -6.36
N ILE A 134 -14.58 -13.88 -6.41
CA ILE A 134 -13.29 -13.50 -7.03
C ILE A 134 -13.31 -13.67 -8.55
N ALA A 135 -14.01 -14.67 -9.07
CA ALA A 135 -14.02 -14.97 -10.50
C ALA A 135 -14.52 -13.80 -11.39
N PRO A 136 -15.62 -13.09 -11.05
CA PRO A 136 -16.05 -11.91 -11.80
C PRO A 136 -15.02 -10.78 -11.80
N MET A 137 -14.33 -10.56 -10.67
CA MET A 137 -13.31 -9.52 -10.54
C MET A 137 -12.10 -9.82 -11.45
N LEU A 138 -11.67 -11.09 -11.51
CA LEU A 138 -10.61 -11.53 -12.41
C LEU A 138 -11.05 -11.43 -13.88
N ALA A 139 -12.30 -11.77 -14.21
CA ALA A 139 -12.84 -11.61 -15.55
C ALA A 139 -12.86 -10.14 -15.99
N ALA A 140 -13.32 -9.24 -15.12
CA ALA A 140 -13.31 -7.80 -15.37
C ALA A 140 -11.87 -7.30 -15.60
N ARG A 141 -10.91 -7.75 -14.78
CA ARG A 141 -9.50 -7.40 -14.97
C ARG A 141 -8.93 -7.87 -16.30
N ARG A 142 -9.26 -9.08 -16.75
CA ARG A 142 -8.83 -9.60 -18.07
C ARG A 142 -9.37 -8.78 -19.24
N ALA A 143 -10.57 -8.22 -19.11
CA ALA A 143 -11.19 -7.37 -20.11
C ALA A 143 -10.53 -5.98 -20.22
N LEU A 144 -9.76 -5.55 -19.23
CA LEU A 144 -9.05 -4.27 -19.27
C LEU A 144 -7.96 -4.32 -20.35
N THR A 145 -7.90 -3.28 -21.18
CA THR A 145 -6.98 -3.20 -22.33
C THR A 145 -5.70 -2.45 -22.00
N THR A 146 -5.71 -1.55 -21.02
CA THR A 146 -4.53 -0.77 -20.64
C THR A 146 -3.73 -1.48 -19.53
N PHE A 147 -2.40 -1.37 -19.61
CA PHE A 147 -1.50 -1.89 -18.58
C PHE A 147 -1.79 -1.27 -17.20
N ARG A 148 -2.07 0.03 -17.22
CA ARG A 148 -2.42 0.81 -16.03
C ARG A 148 -3.64 0.26 -15.32
N ASP A 149 -4.74 0.05 -16.04
CA ASP A 149 -5.99 -0.40 -15.42
C ASP A 149 -5.83 -1.82 -14.87
N ARG A 150 -5.10 -2.68 -15.57
CA ARG A 150 -4.75 -4.02 -15.06
C ARG A 150 -3.93 -3.97 -13.78
N ARG A 151 -3.01 -3.02 -13.66
CA ARG A 151 -2.20 -2.81 -12.44
C ARG A 151 -3.07 -2.28 -11.29
N ARG A 152 -3.93 -1.29 -11.56
CA ARG A 152 -4.90 -0.79 -10.59
C ARG A 152 -5.81 -1.91 -10.08
N ALA A 153 -6.36 -2.73 -10.96
CA ALA A 153 -7.14 -3.91 -10.58
C ALA A 153 -6.30 -4.92 -9.79
N GLY A 154 -5.02 -5.09 -10.14
CA GLY A 154 -4.08 -5.95 -9.39
C GLY A 154 -3.88 -5.53 -7.93
N LEU A 155 -3.93 -4.22 -7.64
CA LEU A 155 -3.95 -3.69 -6.28
C LEU A 155 -5.32 -3.86 -5.61
N GLN A 156 -6.41 -3.56 -6.31
CA GLN A 156 -7.74 -3.51 -5.70
C GLN A 156 -8.33 -4.90 -5.38
N ILE A 157 -8.09 -5.91 -6.21
CA ILE A 157 -8.67 -7.25 -6.03
C ILE A 157 -8.25 -7.86 -4.68
N PRO A 158 -6.95 -7.92 -4.32
CA PRO A 158 -6.54 -8.43 -3.02
C PRO A 158 -7.07 -7.60 -1.85
N LEU A 159 -7.02 -6.26 -1.95
CA LEU A 159 -7.49 -5.38 -0.88
C LEU A 159 -8.99 -5.51 -0.63
N GLN A 160 -9.80 -5.67 -1.68
CA GLN A 160 -11.23 -5.88 -1.55
C GLN A 160 -11.54 -7.25 -0.92
N ALA A 161 -10.83 -8.29 -1.31
CA ALA A 161 -10.97 -9.61 -0.71
C ALA A 161 -10.53 -9.63 0.77
N GLU A 162 -9.41 -8.97 1.11
CA GLU A 162 -8.96 -8.80 2.50
C GLU A 162 -9.99 -8.03 3.31
N SER A 163 -10.52 -6.92 2.78
CA SER A 163 -11.57 -6.14 3.43
C SER A 163 -12.84 -6.95 3.69
N ALA A 164 -13.17 -7.92 2.84
CA ALA A 164 -14.33 -8.80 3.04
C ALA A 164 -14.13 -9.80 4.20
N THR A 165 -12.89 -10.03 4.64
CA THR A 165 -12.62 -10.81 5.85
C THR A 165 -12.91 -10.03 7.13
N HIS A 166 -13.01 -8.70 7.07
CA HIS A 166 -13.19 -7.84 8.23
C HIS A 166 -14.60 -7.92 8.81
N GLY A 167 -14.75 -7.60 10.09
CA GLY A 167 -16.03 -7.56 10.81
C GLY A 167 -15.81 -7.47 12.32
N GLY A 168 -16.88 -7.63 13.11
CA GLY A 168 -16.77 -7.66 14.57
C GLY A 168 -16.05 -8.92 15.06
N VAL A 169 -15.19 -8.80 16.06
CA VAL A 169 -14.54 -9.92 16.74
C VAL A 169 -15.60 -10.91 17.24
N GLY A 170 -15.34 -12.21 17.08
CA GLY A 170 -16.28 -13.27 17.44
C GLY A 170 -17.38 -13.53 16.41
N SER A 171 -17.55 -12.67 15.39
CA SER A 171 -18.38 -13.00 14.23
C SER A 171 -17.63 -13.91 13.25
N VAL A 172 -18.36 -14.50 12.30
CA VAL A 172 -17.84 -15.48 11.34
C VAL A 172 -17.87 -14.91 9.92
N VAL A 173 -16.87 -15.26 9.11
CA VAL A 173 -16.87 -15.08 7.66
C VAL A 173 -16.68 -16.41 6.95
N ASN A 174 -17.52 -16.69 5.97
CA ASN A 174 -17.33 -17.84 5.09
C ASN A 174 -16.25 -17.52 4.05
N VAL A 175 -15.29 -18.41 3.86
CA VAL A 175 -14.27 -18.30 2.83
C VAL A 175 -14.19 -19.60 2.03
N VAL A 176 -14.22 -19.46 0.72
CA VAL A 176 -14.12 -20.58 -0.23
C VAL A 176 -12.73 -20.56 -0.85
N PHE A 177 -12.04 -21.68 -0.74
CA PHE A 177 -10.70 -21.89 -1.28
C PHE A 177 -10.67 -23.02 -2.30
N GLN A 178 -9.63 -23.02 -3.13
CA GLN A 178 -9.20 -24.17 -3.91
C GLN A 178 -7.75 -24.53 -3.55
N THR A 179 -7.52 -25.78 -3.14
CA THR A 179 -6.16 -26.26 -2.80
C THR A 179 -5.29 -26.41 -4.06
N PRO A 180 -3.96 -26.56 -3.92
CA PRO A 180 -3.07 -26.85 -5.05
C PRO A 180 -3.47 -28.08 -5.86
N GLU A 181 -4.11 -29.06 -5.23
CA GLU A 181 -4.62 -30.29 -5.85
C GLU A 181 -5.98 -30.10 -6.54
N GLY A 182 -6.54 -28.89 -6.53
CA GLY A 182 -7.80 -28.55 -7.19
C GLY A 182 -9.05 -28.81 -6.36
N ARG A 183 -8.93 -29.27 -5.12
CA ARG A 183 -10.06 -29.54 -4.22
C ARG A 183 -10.62 -28.22 -3.66
N GLU A 184 -11.94 -28.10 -3.69
CA GLU A 184 -12.64 -26.98 -3.07
C GLU A 184 -12.77 -27.19 -1.55
N VAL A 185 -12.56 -26.12 -0.78
CA VAL A 185 -12.66 -26.12 0.68
C VAL A 185 -13.46 -24.89 1.11
N ARG A 186 -14.57 -25.11 1.80
CA ARG A 186 -15.37 -24.03 2.42
C ARG A 186 -15.11 -24.02 3.92
N LEU A 187 -14.76 -22.86 4.46
CA LEU A 187 -14.49 -22.70 5.88
C LEU A 187 -15.25 -21.50 6.45
N ASP A 188 -15.81 -21.71 7.63
CA ASP A 188 -16.35 -20.65 8.46
C ASP A 188 -15.26 -20.21 9.43
N LEU A 189 -14.73 -19.01 9.22
CA LEU A 189 -13.59 -18.48 9.95
C LEU A 189 -14.06 -17.45 10.97
N LEU A 190 -13.72 -17.68 12.24
CA LEU A 190 -13.95 -16.72 13.31
C LEU A 190 -13.03 -15.51 13.13
N ARG A 191 -13.57 -14.31 13.30
CA ARG A 191 -12.79 -13.07 13.28
C ARG A 191 -12.12 -12.83 14.63
N SER A 192 -10.82 -12.57 14.61
CA SER A 192 -10.01 -12.20 15.76
C SER A 192 -9.64 -10.72 15.70
N PRO A 193 -9.28 -10.08 16.83
CA PRO A 193 -8.90 -8.67 16.83
C PRO A 193 -7.79 -8.39 15.83
N PHE A 194 -7.87 -7.24 15.15
CA PHE A 194 -6.78 -6.82 14.26
C PHE A 194 -5.47 -6.73 15.04
N ALA A 195 -4.41 -7.32 14.50
CA ALA A 195 -3.09 -7.18 15.08
C ALA A 195 -2.54 -5.75 14.86
N GLY A 196 -1.95 -5.17 15.90
CA GLY A 196 -1.27 -3.88 15.88
C GLY A 196 -1.94 -2.78 16.69
N GLU A 197 -1.32 -1.60 16.72
CA GLU A 197 -1.87 -0.41 17.35
C GLU A 197 -2.85 0.30 16.41
N VAL A 198 -4.00 0.73 16.92
CA VAL A 198 -4.95 1.54 16.15
C VAL A 198 -4.35 2.92 15.91
N VAL A 199 -4.17 3.29 14.64
CA VAL A 199 -3.70 4.60 14.21
C VAL A 199 -4.75 5.29 13.34
N ARG A 200 -4.84 6.62 13.49
CA ARG A 200 -5.83 7.44 12.77
C ARG A 200 -5.12 8.52 11.97
N TYR A 201 -5.56 8.74 10.73
CA TYR A 201 -5.07 9.79 9.86
C TYR A 201 -6.21 10.66 9.36
N GLY A 202 -6.44 11.78 10.05
CA GLY A 202 -7.53 12.70 9.71
C GLY A 202 -8.88 11.98 9.67
N PRO A 203 -9.69 12.17 8.61
CA PRO A 203 -11.01 11.55 8.45
C PRO A 203 -10.99 10.14 7.83
N LEU A 204 -9.82 9.54 7.61
CA LEU A 204 -9.73 8.20 7.03
C LEU A 204 -10.13 7.10 8.03
N PRO A 205 -10.53 5.91 7.52
CA PRO A 205 -10.68 4.72 8.35
C PRO A 205 -9.48 4.50 9.28
N PRO A 206 -9.69 4.03 10.52
CA PRO A 206 -8.60 3.58 11.36
C PRO A 206 -7.77 2.52 10.64
N GLN A 207 -6.46 2.63 10.77
CA GLN A 207 -5.51 1.64 10.28
C GLN A 207 -4.85 0.96 11.47
N TYR A 208 -4.27 -0.21 11.23
CA TYR A 208 -3.60 -0.99 12.27
C TYR A 208 -2.10 -0.98 12.00
N PHE A 209 -1.38 -0.24 12.83
CA PHE A 209 0.07 -0.15 12.79
C PHE A 209 0.66 -1.41 13.41
N ARG A 210 1.21 -2.26 12.55
CA ARG A 210 2.03 -3.41 12.93
C ARG A 210 3.48 -3.07 12.68
N PHE A 211 4.32 -3.43 13.62
CA PHE A 211 5.76 -3.29 13.51
C PHE A 211 6.42 -4.53 14.10
N THR A 212 7.32 -5.14 13.35
CA THR A 212 8.16 -6.23 13.86
C THR A 212 9.58 -6.03 13.40
N HIS A 213 10.53 -6.51 14.22
CA HIS A 213 11.90 -6.69 13.78
C HIS A 213 12.41 -8.04 14.26
N GLN A 214 13.21 -8.69 13.43
CA GLN A 214 13.79 -10.00 13.73
C GLN A 214 15.24 -10.05 13.25
N LYS A 215 16.14 -10.58 14.10
CA LYS A 215 17.53 -10.85 13.74
C LYS A 215 17.68 -12.26 13.20
N TYR A 216 18.43 -12.37 12.12
CA TYR A 216 18.92 -13.62 11.54
C TYR A 216 20.43 -13.64 11.75
N VAL A 217 20.89 -14.56 12.58
CA VAL A 217 22.31 -14.67 12.96
C VAL A 217 22.88 -15.93 12.33
N ASP A 218 23.99 -15.77 11.61
CA ASP A 218 24.82 -16.85 11.12
C ASP A 218 26.29 -16.63 11.57
N ASP A 219 27.19 -17.52 11.16
CA ASP A 219 28.63 -17.42 11.49
C ASP A 219 29.29 -16.13 10.97
N ARG A 220 28.65 -15.41 10.04
CA ARG A 220 29.14 -14.15 9.49
C ARG A 220 28.55 -12.94 10.22
N GLY A 221 27.62 -13.12 11.14
CA GLY A 221 27.03 -12.05 11.95
C GLY A 221 25.52 -11.94 11.77
N CYS A 222 24.98 -10.74 11.96
CA CYS A 222 23.54 -10.51 11.93
C CYS A 222 23.08 -9.83 10.64
N VAL A 223 21.94 -10.26 10.11
CA VAL A 223 21.07 -9.48 9.22
C VAL A 223 19.72 -9.33 9.91
N ALA A 224 19.14 -8.13 9.92
CA ALA A 224 17.82 -7.90 10.50
C ALA A 224 16.75 -7.71 9.43
N VAL A 225 15.54 -8.18 9.70
CA VAL A 225 14.35 -7.84 8.92
C VAL A 225 13.49 -6.94 9.78
N ILE A 226 13.09 -5.79 9.24
CA ILE A 226 12.15 -4.86 9.85
C ILE A 226 10.93 -4.80 8.94
N HIS A 227 9.75 -5.03 9.50
CA HIS A 227 8.47 -4.90 8.81
C HIS A 227 7.63 -3.83 9.51
N PHE A 228 6.93 -3.02 8.71
CA PHE A 228 5.83 -2.19 9.21
C PHE A 228 4.70 -2.08 8.18
N SER A 229 3.47 -2.08 8.67
CA SER A 229 2.28 -2.14 7.82
C SER A 229 1.91 -0.83 7.13
N VAL A 230 2.25 0.32 7.73
CA VAL A 230 1.79 1.63 7.27
C VAL A 230 2.69 2.78 7.72
N TRP A 231 2.78 3.84 6.92
CA TRP A 231 3.55 5.05 7.22
C TRP A 231 2.77 6.00 8.14
N MET A 232 2.81 5.73 9.45
CA MET A 232 2.10 6.51 10.47
C MET A 232 3.01 6.91 11.62
N LEU A 233 2.65 7.96 12.38
CA LEU A 233 3.51 8.58 13.40
C LEU A 233 4.21 7.60 14.37
N PRO A 234 3.58 6.50 14.84
CA PRO A 234 4.26 5.52 15.71
C PRO A 234 5.45 4.77 15.08
N LEU A 235 5.63 4.86 13.75
CA LEU A 235 6.75 4.26 13.03
C LEU A 235 8.11 4.81 13.48
N LEU A 236 8.27 6.12 13.61
CA LEU A 236 9.58 6.69 13.98
C LEU A 236 10.07 6.20 15.37
N PRO A 237 9.24 6.18 16.43
CA PRO A 237 9.64 5.56 17.69
C PRO A 237 9.93 4.08 17.62
N ALA A 238 9.12 3.32 16.88
CA ALA A 238 9.33 1.89 16.73
C ALA A 238 10.64 1.58 16.00
N LEU A 239 10.90 2.31 14.91
CA LEU A 239 12.14 2.20 14.15
C LEU A 239 13.36 2.59 14.99
N GLU A 240 13.30 3.69 15.75
CA GLU A 240 14.41 4.09 16.63
C GLU A 240 14.77 3.00 17.64
N ARG A 241 13.78 2.39 18.29
CA ARG A 241 14.01 1.25 19.20
C ARG A 241 14.56 0.02 18.48
N ALA A 242 14.07 -0.27 17.28
CA ALA A 242 14.59 -1.37 16.47
C ALA A 242 16.05 -1.11 16.09
N MET A 243 16.41 0.13 15.72
CA MET A 243 17.78 0.51 15.36
C MET A 243 18.74 0.44 16.55
N ASP A 244 18.28 0.70 17.78
CA ASP A 244 19.08 0.47 19.00
C ASP A 244 19.46 -1.02 19.14
N ASP A 245 18.60 -1.94 18.70
CA ASP A 245 18.82 -3.39 18.75
C ASP A 245 19.60 -3.91 17.53
N VAL A 246 19.22 -3.51 16.32
CA VAL A 246 19.73 -4.08 15.06
C VAL A 246 20.78 -3.23 14.35
N GLY A 247 21.11 -2.05 14.88
CA GLY A 247 22.03 -1.11 14.22
C GLY A 247 23.46 -1.64 14.03
N SER A 248 23.85 -2.68 14.77
CA SER A 248 25.13 -3.39 14.63
C SER A 248 25.10 -4.54 13.61
N CYS A 249 23.94 -4.91 13.10
CA CYS A 249 23.80 -5.96 12.08
C CYS A 249 24.44 -5.51 10.76
N ARG A 250 25.03 -6.44 10.02
CA ARG A 250 25.76 -6.18 8.77
C ARG A 250 24.83 -5.75 7.63
N GLY A 251 23.58 -6.19 7.69
CA GLY A 251 22.52 -5.82 6.76
C GLY A 251 21.16 -5.63 7.45
N ILE A 252 20.32 -4.80 6.85
CA ILE A 252 18.90 -4.64 7.20
C ILE A 252 18.07 -4.85 5.93
N VAL A 253 17.01 -5.65 6.05
CA VAL A 253 15.94 -5.80 5.07
C VAL A 253 14.72 -5.05 5.60
N LEU A 254 14.23 -4.06 4.86
CA LEU A 254 12.93 -3.42 5.10
C LEU A 254 11.87 -4.16 4.28
N ASP A 255 11.03 -4.96 4.94
CA ASP A 255 9.93 -5.68 4.29
C ASP A 255 8.67 -4.80 4.23
N LEU A 256 8.48 -4.18 3.06
CA LEU A 256 7.40 -3.22 2.77
C LEU A 256 6.34 -3.82 1.84
N ARG A 257 6.33 -5.14 1.66
CA ARG A 257 5.27 -5.87 0.94
C ARG A 257 3.92 -5.63 1.61
N GLY A 258 2.89 -5.35 0.82
CA GLY A 258 1.56 -5.01 1.36
C GLY A 258 1.43 -3.63 1.99
N ASN A 259 2.50 -2.82 2.08
CA ASN A 259 2.43 -1.49 2.67
C ASN A 259 1.94 -0.46 1.64
N THR A 260 0.67 -0.06 1.77
CA THR A 260 -0.03 0.83 0.84
C THR A 260 0.32 2.32 0.99
N GLY A 261 1.27 2.66 1.87
CA GLY A 261 1.74 4.03 2.07
C GLY A 261 1.26 4.65 3.38
N GLY A 262 0.90 5.94 3.34
CA GLY A 262 0.54 6.73 4.51
C GLY A 262 1.15 8.14 4.44
N VAL A 263 1.61 8.68 5.56
CA VAL A 263 2.11 10.06 5.66
C VAL A 263 3.44 10.23 4.93
N ALA A 264 3.40 10.82 3.74
CA ALA A 264 4.58 10.97 2.87
C ALA A 264 5.73 11.77 3.50
N ALA A 265 5.44 12.72 4.39
CA ALA A 265 6.48 13.49 5.08
C ALA A 265 7.41 12.62 5.94
N MET A 266 6.99 11.40 6.32
CA MET A 266 7.78 10.49 7.15
C MET A 266 8.99 9.91 6.43
N VAL A 267 9.02 9.89 5.09
CA VAL A 267 10.15 9.33 4.32
C VAL A 267 11.47 9.99 4.70
N MET A 268 11.47 11.31 4.96
CA MET A 268 12.68 12.04 5.34
C MET A 268 13.20 11.60 6.71
N GLY A 269 12.31 11.41 7.68
CA GLY A 269 12.67 10.97 9.03
C GLY A 269 13.18 9.53 9.07
N VAL A 270 12.58 8.65 8.27
CA VAL A 270 13.00 7.23 8.16
C VAL A 270 14.31 7.11 7.37
N ALA A 271 14.42 7.78 6.22
CA ALA A 271 15.63 7.75 5.41
C ALA A 271 16.84 8.34 6.13
N GLY A 272 16.64 9.31 7.03
CA GLY A 272 17.69 9.89 7.86
C GLY A 272 18.48 8.87 8.69
N PHE A 273 17.88 7.72 9.04
CA PHE A 273 18.61 6.63 9.72
C PHE A 273 19.66 5.96 8.83
N PHE A 274 19.52 6.07 7.51
CA PHE A 274 20.29 5.28 6.55
C PHE A 274 21.23 6.12 5.69
N VAL A 275 21.18 7.46 5.73
CA VAL A 275 22.03 8.33 4.90
C VAL A 275 23.09 9.04 5.74
N ASP A 276 24.29 9.21 5.20
CA ASP A 276 25.45 9.81 5.87
C ASP A 276 25.73 11.27 5.48
N ARG A 277 25.09 11.74 4.39
CA ARG A 277 25.08 13.13 3.91
C ARG A 277 23.68 13.57 3.50
N GLU A 278 23.53 14.87 3.24
CA GLU A 278 22.29 15.40 2.65
C GLU A 278 22.07 14.80 1.26
N VAL A 279 20.87 14.29 1.01
CA VAL A 279 20.43 13.75 -0.28
C VAL A 279 18.98 14.16 -0.56
N ALA A 280 18.53 14.04 -1.81
CA ALA A 280 17.12 14.22 -2.15
C ALA A 280 16.54 12.91 -2.67
N LEU A 281 15.41 12.46 -2.12
CA LEU A 281 14.71 11.25 -2.57
C LEU A 281 13.79 11.49 -3.76
N GLY A 282 13.73 12.71 -4.27
CA GLY A 282 12.87 13.11 -5.38
C GLY A 282 12.13 14.42 -5.10
N THR A 283 11.20 14.75 -5.99
CA THR A 283 10.49 16.03 -6.02
C THR A 283 9.00 15.80 -6.22
N LEU A 284 8.18 16.44 -5.39
CA LEU A 284 6.75 16.61 -5.62
C LEU A 284 6.51 17.87 -6.42
N SER A 285 5.87 17.72 -7.57
CA SER A 285 5.45 18.84 -8.41
C SER A 285 3.95 19.03 -8.25
N GLY A 286 3.55 20.08 -7.53
CA GLY A 286 2.18 20.56 -7.50
C GLY A 286 1.92 21.53 -8.65
N ARG A 287 0.70 22.06 -8.73
CA ARG A 287 0.30 22.99 -9.81
C ARG A 287 1.15 24.26 -9.86
N SER A 288 1.44 24.83 -8.71
CA SER A 288 2.15 26.10 -8.55
C SER A 288 3.22 26.04 -7.47
N SER A 289 3.63 24.83 -7.08
CA SER A 289 4.61 24.60 -6.03
C SER A 289 5.43 23.37 -6.35
N SER A 290 6.65 23.35 -5.83
CA SER A 290 7.54 22.20 -5.89
C SER A 290 8.13 21.97 -4.51
N PHE A 291 8.20 20.71 -4.09
CA PHE A 291 8.76 20.30 -2.82
C PHE A 291 9.76 19.17 -3.04
N ARG A 292 10.99 19.33 -2.55
CA ARG A 292 12.02 18.29 -2.61
C ARG A 292 12.04 17.51 -1.30
N TYR A 293 12.05 16.18 -1.39
CA TYR A 293 12.28 15.30 -0.23
C TYR A 293 13.75 15.30 0.16
N VAL A 294 14.22 16.42 0.73
CA VAL A 294 15.58 16.56 1.22
C VAL A 294 15.72 15.81 2.55
N VAL A 295 16.65 14.88 2.60
CA VAL A 295 16.92 14.02 3.74
C VAL A 295 18.26 14.41 4.33
N ASN A 296 18.25 14.69 5.63
CA ASN A 296 19.45 14.91 6.39
C ASN A 296 19.78 13.67 7.24
N PRO A 297 21.07 13.35 7.42
CA PRO A 297 21.51 12.29 8.32
C PRO A 297 20.97 12.50 9.72
N ARG A 298 20.45 11.44 10.32
CA ARG A 298 20.01 11.46 11.72
C ARG A 298 21.23 11.36 12.62
N ARG A 299 21.63 12.50 13.20
CA ARG A 299 22.82 12.62 14.07
C ARG A 299 22.53 12.45 15.56
N SER A 300 21.25 12.43 15.95
CA SER A 300 20.86 12.18 17.33
C SER A 300 19.54 11.43 17.44
N ASN A 301 19.38 10.71 18.55
CA ASN A 301 18.12 10.09 18.92
C ASN A 301 17.29 11.04 19.82
N ARG A 302 16.07 10.62 20.19
CA ARG A 302 15.20 11.39 21.09
C ARG A 302 15.77 11.60 22.50
N ARG A 303 16.77 10.82 22.91
CA ARG A 303 17.48 10.97 24.19
C ARG A 303 18.63 11.99 24.11
N GLY A 304 18.90 12.54 22.93
CA GLY A 304 20.02 13.47 22.70
C GLY A 304 21.37 12.78 22.50
N GLU A 305 21.40 11.44 22.43
CA GLU A 305 22.63 10.69 22.19
C GLU A 305 23.04 10.82 20.73
N THR A 306 24.36 10.89 20.49
CA THR A 306 24.89 10.94 19.13
C THR A 306 24.64 9.61 18.43
N LEU A 307 23.98 9.68 17.26
CA LEU A 307 23.77 8.55 16.38
C LEU A 307 24.70 8.64 15.18
N LYS A 308 25.29 7.50 14.82
CA LYS A 308 25.87 7.31 13.49
C LYS A 308 24.79 6.69 12.59
N PRO A 309 24.46 7.30 11.44
CA PRO A 309 23.58 6.67 10.47
C PRO A 309 24.06 5.26 10.10
N TYR A 310 23.11 4.37 9.88
CA TYR A 310 23.38 2.98 9.56
C TYR A 310 24.13 2.86 8.23
N GLY A 311 25.34 2.31 8.28
CA GLY A 311 26.23 2.15 7.12
C GLY A 311 26.23 0.75 6.48
N GLY A 312 25.48 -0.21 7.03
CA GLY A 312 25.44 -1.58 6.49
C GLY A 312 24.55 -1.71 5.24
N SER A 313 24.49 -2.91 4.68
CA SER A 313 23.67 -3.19 3.49
C SER A 313 22.19 -2.93 3.78
N LEU A 314 21.48 -2.25 2.87
CA LEU A 314 20.06 -1.98 3.00
C LEU A 314 19.31 -2.59 1.83
N ALA A 315 18.50 -3.61 2.10
CA ALA A 315 17.57 -4.18 1.14
C ALA A 315 16.16 -3.64 1.42
N ILE A 316 15.39 -3.36 0.37
CA ILE A 316 13.97 -3.01 0.46
C ILE A 316 13.20 -4.08 -0.31
N LEU A 317 12.27 -4.76 0.36
CA LEU A 317 11.47 -5.82 -0.22
C LEU A 317 10.05 -5.29 -0.47
N VAL A 318 9.58 -5.38 -1.72
CA VAL A 318 8.30 -4.81 -2.18
C VAL A 318 7.51 -5.79 -3.03
N ASP A 319 6.21 -5.53 -3.18
CA ASP A 319 5.32 -6.27 -4.07
C ASP A 319 4.27 -5.36 -4.72
N GLY A 320 3.37 -5.94 -5.52
CA GLY A 320 2.30 -5.20 -6.19
C GLY A 320 1.29 -4.49 -5.28
N LEU A 321 1.34 -4.70 -3.96
CA LEU A 321 0.54 -3.96 -2.98
C LEU A 321 1.33 -2.86 -2.26
N SER A 322 2.65 -2.79 -2.44
CA SER A 322 3.45 -1.65 -2.02
C SER A 322 3.05 -0.42 -2.83
N ALA A 323 2.61 0.66 -2.16
CA ALA A 323 2.05 1.84 -2.85
C ALA A 323 2.45 3.16 -2.18
N SER A 324 2.27 4.27 -2.91
CA SER A 324 2.32 5.64 -2.40
C SER A 324 3.64 5.96 -1.68
N THR A 325 3.60 6.35 -0.41
CA THR A 325 4.80 6.66 0.40
C THR A 325 5.85 5.55 0.38
N THR A 326 5.44 4.28 0.30
CA THR A 326 6.36 3.15 0.14
C THR A 326 7.13 3.21 -1.17
N GLU A 327 6.49 3.61 -2.26
CA GLU A 327 7.11 3.74 -3.59
C GLU A 327 8.08 4.93 -3.64
N ILE A 328 7.70 6.07 -3.02
CA ILE A 328 8.58 7.24 -2.87
C ILE A 328 9.86 6.86 -2.15
N PHE A 329 9.74 6.13 -1.04
CA PHE A 329 10.90 5.68 -0.27
C PHE A 329 11.74 4.65 -1.04
N ALA A 330 11.11 3.63 -1.64
CA ALA A 330 11.81 2.57 -2.36
C ALA A 330 12.58 3.11 -3.58
N GLU A 331 11.94 3.90 -4.45
CA GLU A 331 12.60 4.48 -5.61
C GLU A 331 13.64 5.52 -5.18
N GLY A 332 13.31 6.40 -4.23
CA GLY A 332 14.24 7.42 -3.76
C GLY A 332 15.53 6.85 -3.18
N MET A 333 15.42 5.81 -2.32
CA MET A 333 16.58 5.15 -1.72
C MET A 333 17.40 4.33 -2.72
N ARG A 334 16.73 3.77 -3.74
CA ARG A 334 17.36 3.08 -4.87
C ARG A 334 18.13 4.06 -5.76
N ASP A 335 17.51 5.17 -6.14
CA ASP A 335 18.09 6.19 -7.03
C ASP A 335 19.39 6.80 -6.48
N ILE A 336 19.44 7.04 -5.17
CA ILE A 336 20.65 7.56 -4.51
C ILE A 336 21.71 6.47 -4.26
N GLY A 337 21.48 5.24 -4.71
CA GLY A 337 22.37 4.10 -4.54
C GLY A 337 22.47 3.58 -3.10
N ARG A 338 21.56 3.98 -2.21
CA ARG A 338 21.63 3.61 -0.79
C ARG A 338 21.02 2.24 -0.51
N ALA A 339 19.94 1.91 -1.19
CA ALA A 339 19.25 0.63 -1.01
C ALA A 339 19.20 -0.17 -2.31
N ARG A 340 19.06 -1.49 -2.16
CA ARG A 340 18.75 -2.39 -3.28
C ARG A 340 17.34 -2.94 -3.12
N VAL A 341 16.55 -2.90 -4.18
CA VAL A 341 15.13 -3.27 -4.16
C VAL A 341 14.93 -4.70 -4.67
N PHE A 342 14.14 -5.49 -3.94
CA PHE A 342 13.85 -6.90 -4.21
C PHE A 342 12.34 -7.13 -4.29
N GLY A 343 11.92 -8.18 -5.00
CA GLY A 343 10.53 -8.66 -5.01
C GLY A 343 9.85 -8.43 -6.35
N ASP A 344 8.67 -7.79 -6.35
CA ASP A 344 7.88 -7.52 -7.56
C ASP A 344 7.63 -6.01 -7.74
N THR A 345 7.23 -5.62 -8.95
CA THR A 345 6.93 -4.22 -9.28
C THR A 345 5.76 -3.70 -8.45
N THR A 346 5.92 -2.52 -7.87
CA THR A 346 4.94 -1.89 -6.98
C THR A 346 3.66 -1.42 -7.68
N ALA A 347 2.71 -0.89 -6.90
CA ALA A 347 1.36 -0.56 -7.38
C ALA A 347 1.30 0.55 -8.44
N GLY A 348 2.31 1.41 -8.54
CA GLY A 348 2.31 2.56 -9.43
C GLY A 348 1.25 3.58 -9.05
N GLN A 349 1.05 3.82 -7.76
CA GLN A 349 0.14 4.83 -7.24
C GLN A 349 0.95 5.76 -6.35
N ALA A 350 1.51 6.84 -6.92
CA ALA A 350 2.49 7.67 -6.22
C ALA A 350 2.16 9.17 -6.26
N LEU A 351 0.88 9.51 -6.35
CA LEU A 351 0.41 10.90 -6.37
C LEU A 351 -0.03 11.33 -4.97
N PRO A 352 0.68 12.25 -4.29
CA PRO A 352 0.17 12.83 -3.04
C PRO A 352 -1.23 13.41 -3.23
N ALA A 353 -2.09 13.11 -2.26
CA ALA A 353 -3.50 13.43 -2.32
C ALA A 353 -3.92 14.36 -1.19
N ALA A 354 -4.94 15.17 -1.47
CA ALA A 354 -5.65 15.93 -0.46
C ALA A 354 -7.00 15.28 -0.18
N MET A 355 -7.58 15.61 0.98
CA MET A 355 -8.92 15.21 1.37
C MET A 355 -9.80 16.45 1.48
N ALA A 356 -11.03 16.36 0.98
CA ALA A 356 -12.02 17.43 1.05
C ALA A 356 -13.40 16.87 1.39
N LYS A 357 -14.03 17.40 2.43
CA LYS A 357 -15.43 17.06 2.73
C LYS A 357 -16.35 17.73 1.72
N LEU A 358 -17.25 16.95 1.13
CA LEU A 358 -18.29 17.42 0.23
C LEU A 358 -19.54 17.83 1.03
N PRO A 359 -20.38 18.74 0.50
CA PRO A 359 -21.66 19.15 1.10
C PRO A 359 -22.54 18.00 1.58
N ASN A 360 -22.65 16.91 0.79
CA ASN A 360 -23.43 15.72 1.14
C ASN A 360 -22.80 14.83 2.23
N GLY A 361 -21.65 15.23 2.79
CA GLY A 361 -20.96 14.51 3.86
C GLY A 361 -19.89 13.53 3.40
N ASP A 362 -19.89 13.15 2.12
CA ASP A 362 -18.84 12.29 1.54
C ASP A 362 -17.47 12.96 1.61
N LEU A 363 -16.40 12.16 1.62
CA LEU A 363 -15.04 12.63 1.60
C LEU A 363 -14.42 12.37 0.21
N LEU A 364 -14.08 13.45 -0.49
CA LEU A 364 -13.28 13.40 -1.71
C LEU A 364 -11.80 13.23 -1.34
N ILE A 365 -11.14 12.26 -1.96
CA ILE A 365 -9.68 12.15 -2.01
C ILE A 365 -9.28 12.39 -3.46
N HIS A 366 -8.35 13.32 -3.69
CA HIS A 366 -7.89 13.66 -5.04
C HIS A 366 -6.40 14.02 -5.07
N ALA A 367 -5.73 13.66 -6.17
CA ALA A 367 -4.31 13.98 -6.37
C ALA A 367 -4.07 15.50 -6.48
N ILE A 368 -3.02 15.98 -5.82
CA ILE A 368 -2.61 17.40 -5.80
C ILE A 368 -1.16 17.63 -6.23
N ALA A 369 -0.35 16.58 -6.33
CA ALA A 369 1.04 16.65 -6.75
C ALA A 369 1.44 15.36 -7.48
N ASP A 370 2.54 15.46 -8.24
CA ASP A 370 3.15 14.34 -8.94
C ASP A 370 4.59 14.13 -8.49
N TYR A 371 4.88 12.92 -8.03
CA TYR A 371 6.21 12.56 -7.56
C TYR A 371 7.10 12.16 -8.75
N HIS A 372 8.23 12.84 -8.84
CA HIS A 372 9.33 12.51 -9.73
C HIS A 372 10.52 12.08 -8.88
N SER A 373 11.13 10.96 -9.24
CA SER A 373 12.27 10.40 -8.53
C SER A 373 13.50 11.32 -8.61
N ALA A 374 14.56 11.01 -7.87
CA ALA A 374 15.79 11.79 -7.91
C ALA A 374 16.44 11.79 -9.31
N ASN A 375 16.22 10.72 -10.08
CA ASN A 375 16.61 10.60 -11.49
C ASN A 375 15.57 11.16 -12.48
N GLY A 376 14.54 11.87 -12.00
CA GLY A 376 13.49 12.49 -12.83
C GLY A 376 12.44 11.51 -13.37
N ARG A 377 12.45 10.25 -12.93
CA ARG A 377 11.46 9.25 -13.37
C ARG A 377 10.13 9.50 -12.69
N ARG A 378 9.06 9.55 -13.48
CA ARG A 378 7.69 9.49 -12.98
C ARG A 378 7.30 8.03 -12.75
N ILE A 379 6.82 7.69 -11.56
CA ILE A 379 6.49 6.29 -11.19
C ILE A 379 4.98 6.02 -11.10
N GLU A 380 4.13 7.05 -11.22
CA GLU A 380 2.69 6.87 -11.35
C GLU A 380 2.36 6.01 -12.58
N ALA A 381 1.41 5.07 -12.42
CA ALA A 381 1.01 4.01 -13.36
C ALA A 381 2.06 2.91 -13.64
N THR A 382 3.35 3.16 -13.46
CA THR A 382 4.41 2.17 -13.75
C THR A 382 4.88 1.41 -12.51
N GLY A 383 4.97 2.09 -11.38
CA GLY A 383 5.58 1.61 -10.15
C GLY A 383 7.11 1.59 -10.19
N VAL A 384 7.68 1.15 -9.08
CA VAL A 384 9.09 0.89 -8.83
C VAL A 384 9.40 -0.53 -9.29
N ALA A 385 10.24 -0.64 -10.32
CA ALA A 385 10.80 -1.92 -10.72
C ALA A 385 11.93 -2.30 -9.73
N PRO A 386 11.92 -3.54 -9.19
CA PRO A 386 12.97 -3.99 -8.28
C PRO A 386 14.28 -4.26 -9.04
N ASP A 387 15.41 -4.06 -8.37
CA ASP A 387 16.75 -4.40 -8.91
C ASP A 387 16.97 -5.92 -8.98
N VAL A 388 16.18 -6.69 -8.21
CA VAL A 388 16.15 -8.16 -8.22
C VAL A 388 14.70 -8.62 -8.25
N VAL A 389 14.24 -9.01 -9.45
CA VAL A 389 12.87 -9.45 -9.71
C VAL A 389 12.69 -10.88 -9.22
N LEU A 390 11.91 -11.05 -8.16
CA LEU A 390 11.58 -12.32 -7.50
C LEU A 390 10.09 -12.31 -7.11
N PRO A 391 9.17 -12.36 -8.09
CA PRO A 391 7.75 -12.33 -7.81
C PRO A 391 7.31 -13.56 -7.04
N LEU A 392 6.25 -13.41 -6.25
CA LEU A 392 5.60 -14.53 -5.57
C LEU A 392 5.08 -15.53 -6.62
N THR A 393 5.25 -16.82 -6.34
CA THR A 393 4.69 -17.89 -7.18
C THR A 393 3.83 -18.80 -6.32
N ARG A 394 2.82 -19.44 -6.92
CA ARG A 394 2.05 -20.47 -6.21
C ARG A 394 2.96 -21.57 -5.68
N LYS A 395 3.93 -22.00 -6.48
CA LYS A 395 4.91 -23.05 -6.11
C LYS A 395 5.74 -22.66 -4.88
N SER A 396 6.21 -21.41 -4.80
CA SER A 396 6.99 -20.95 -3.64
C SER A 396 6.12 -20.85 -2.39
N LEU A 397 4.91 -20.28 -2.51
CA LEU A 397 3.95 -20.18 -1.41
C LEU A 397 3.54 -21.56 -0.87
N SER A 398 3.17 -22.50 -1.74
CA SER A 398 2.77 -23.86 -1.34
C SER A 398 3.92 -24.64 -0.70
N ALA A 399 5.17 -24.32 -1.04
CA ALA A 399 6.35 -24.91 -0.41
C ALA A 399 6.78 -24.21 0.89
N GLY A 400 6.05 -23.16 1.34
CA GLY A 400 6.44 -22.36 2.49
C GLY A 400 7.77 -21.60 2.31
N ARG A 401 8.16 -21.32 1.06
CA ARG A 401 9.43 -20.67 0.72
C ARG A 401 9.20 -19.21 0.33
N ASP A 402 9.80 -18.30 1.08
CA ASP A 402 9.90 -16.90 0.72
C ASP A 402 11.23 -16.63 -0.01
N VAL A 403 11.20 -16.79 -1.34
CA VAL A 403 12.40 -16.67 -2.19
C VAL A 403 12.96 -15.25 -2.16
N ALA A 404 12.09 -14.24 -2.17
CA ALA A 404 12.52 -12.85 -2.18
C ALA A 404 13.13 -12.44 -0.83
N LEU A 405 12.53 -12.86 0.29
CA LEU A 405 13.13 -12.66 1.61
C LEU A 405 14.47 -13.38 1.73
N ALA A 406 14.56 -14.65 1.35
CA ALA A 406 15.81 -15.41 1.41
C ALA A 406 16.93 -14.76 0.58
N ALA A 407 16.63 -14.29 -0.64
CA ALA A 407 17.59 -13.59 -1.47
C ALA A 407 18.02 -12.24 -0.87
N SER A 408 17.08 -11.48 -0.30
CA SER A 408 17.39 -10.21 0.34
C SER A 408 18.26 -10.38 1.60
N LEU A 409 18.01 -11.41 2.41
CA LEU A 409 18.83 -11.79 3.56
C LEU A 409 20.24 -12.18 3.14
N ALA A 410 20.36 -13.04 2.12
CA ALA A 410 21.63 -13.48 1.58
C ALA A 410 22.45 -12.28 1.06
N TRP A 411 21.85 -11.43 0.23
CA TRP A 411 22.52 -10.24 -0.30
C TRP A 411 22.94 -9.27 0.81
N ALA A 412 22.04 -8.97 1.75
CA ALA A 412 22.31 -8.05 2.85
C ALA A 412 23.42 -8.58 3.78
N GLY A 413 23.53 -9.90 3.94
CA GLY A 413 24.61 -10.58 4.64
C GLY A 413 25.93 -10.68 3.86
N GLY A 414 25.99 -10.18 2.62
CA GLY A 414 27.17 -10.20 1.76
C GLY A 414 27.37 -11.51 0.99
N GLN A 415 26.34 -12.34 0.88
CA GLN A 415 26.37 -13.58 0.10
C GLN A 415 26.00 -13.30 -1.37
N PRO A 416 26.48 -14.12 -2.32
CA PRO A 416 26.01 -14.05 -3.70
C PRO A 416 24.52 -14.40 -3.77
N ILE A 417 23.81 -13.76 -4.69
CA ILE A 417 22.44 -14.14 -5.05
C ILE A 417 22.42 -14.74 -6.45
N GLU A 418 21.68 -15.84 -6.62
CA GLU A 418 21.32 -16.36 -7.92
C GLU A 418 20.09 -15.60 -8.43
N THR A 419 20.23 -14.92 -9.56
CA THR A 419 19.10 -14.29 -10.24
C THR A 419 18.48 -15.26 -11.24
N ALA A 420 17.20 -15.06 -11.59
CA ALA A 420 16.51 -15.89 -12.59
C ALA A 420 17.19 -15.90 -13.98
N ALA A 421 18.14 -14.98 -14.24
CA ALA A 421 18.95 -14.90 -15.45
C ALA A 421 20.29 -15.64 -15.37
N GLY A 422 20.57 -16.38 -14.28
CA GLY A 422 21.84 -17.12 -14.10
C GLY A 422 23.07 -16.24 -13.83
N VAL A 423 22.89 -14.92 -13.70
CA VAL A 423 24.00 -13.99 -13.37
C VAL A 423 24.14 -13.93 -11.85
N THR A 424 25.24 -14.45 -11.34
CA THR A 424 25.67 -14.29 -9.94
C THR A 424 26.01 -12.82 -9.70
N GLN A 425 25.16 -12.10 -8.98
CA GLN A 425 25.51 -10.74 -8.55
C GLN A 425 26.07 -10.80 -7.14
N ARG A 426 27.36 -10.45 -7.00
CA ARG A 426 27.95 -10.18 -5.68
C ARG A 426 27.37 -8.88 -5.13
N ALA A 427 27.39 -8.74 -3.80
CA ALA A 427 27.24 -7.45 -3.15
C ALA A 427 28.33 -6.51 -3.68
N LEU A 428 28.00 -5.67 -4.66
CA LEU A 428 28.84 -4.54 -5.02
C LEU A 428 28.81 -3.62 -3.80
N ARG A 429 29.96 -3.51 -3.13
CA ARG A 429 30.16 -2.48 -2.12
C ARG A 429 30.21 -1.13 -2.86
N PRO A 430 29.48 -0.10 -2.41
CA PRO A 430 29.71 1.25 -2.89
C PRO A 430 31.13 1.72 -2.58
#